data_AF-A0AAN8Z3W2-F1
#
_entry.id   AF-A0AAN8Z3W2-F1
#
_cell.length_a   1.000
_cell.length_b   1.000
_cell.length_c   1.000
_cell.angle_alpha   90.00
_cell.angle_beta   90.00
_cell.angle_gamma   90.00
#
_symmetry.space_group_name_H-M   'P 1'
#
loop_
_entity.id
_entity.type
_entity.pdbx_description
1 polymer ?
#
loop_
_entity_poly.entity_id
_entity_poly.type
_entity_poly.pdbx_seq_one_letter_code
_entity_poly.pdbx_strand_id
1 'polypeptide(L)' 'MLPTLCFGVLQLLLSLLKTSQGHLILVELKNGETYNGHLVNCDTWMNIHLREVICTSK' A
#
# COMPACT_ATOMS: atom_id res chain seq x y z
N MET A 1 5.84 -26.95 -3.79
CA MET A 1 5.06 -26.65 -2.58
C MET A 1 5.46 -25.31 -1.94
N LEU A 2 6.75 -25.00 -1.80
CA LEU A 2 7.22 -23.69 -1.30
C LEU A 2 6.87 -22.47 -2.21
N PRO A 3 6.99 -22.52 -3.56
CA PRO A 3 6.71 -21.34 -4.40
C PRO A 3 5.23 -20.97 -4.46
N THR A 4 4.33 -21.96 -4.36
CA THR A 4 2.87 -21.73 -4.32
C THR A 4 2.40 -21.10 -3.01
N LEU A 5 3.08 -21.39 -1.89
CA LEU A 5 2.73 -20.80 -0.59
C LEU A 5 3.13 -19.31 -0.51
N CYS A 6 4.36 -18.96 -0.96
CA CYS A 6 4.76 -17.55 -1.07
C CYS A 6 3.83 -16.76 -2.01
N PHE A 7 3.38 -17.38 -3.10
CA PHE A 7 2.45 -16.75 -4.04
C PHE A 7 1.09 -16.42 -3.37
N GLY A 8 0.57 -17.33 -2.54
CA GLY A 8 -0.68 -17.11 -1.80
C GLY A 8 -0.60 -16.00 -0.75
N VAL A 9 0.53 -15.88 -0.04
CA VAL A 9 0.72 -14.83 0.98
C VAL A 9 0.83 -13.44 0.35
N LEU A 10 1.58 -13.32 -0.76
CA LEU A 10 1.67 -12.05 -1.49
C LEU A 10 0.31 -11.64 -2.08
N GLN A 11 -0.47 -12.61 -2.55
CA GLN A 11 -1.82 -12.37 -3.07
C GLN A 11 -2.78 -11.89 -1.98
N LEU A 12 -2.67 -12.40 -0.75
CA LEU A 12 -3.49 -11.95 0.37
C LEU A 12 -3.22 -10.49 0.73
N LEU A 13 -1.95 -10.11 0.85
CA LEU A 13 -1.57 -8.74 1.23
C LEU A 13 -2.00 -7.72 0.16
N LEU A 14 -1.80 -8.05 -1.11
CA LEU A 14 -2.24 -7.21 -2.22
C LEU A 14 -3.77 -7.07 -2.28
N SER A 15 -4.50 -8.15 -1.97
CA SER A 15 -5.97 -8.11 -1.91
C SER A 15 -6.46 -7.21 -0.79
N LEU A 16 -5.86 -7.28 0.40
CA LEU A 16 -6.17 -6.40 1.52
C LEU A 16 -5.92 -4.93 1.17
N LEU A 17 -4.77 -4.63 0.57
CA LEU A 17 -4.45 -3.27 0.15
C LEU A 17 -5.44 -2.76 -0.91
N LYS A 18 -5.84 -3.62 -1.87
CA LYS A 18 -6.88 -3.28 -2.87
C LYS A 18 -8.25 -3.03 -2.24
N THR A 19 -8.65 -3.77 -1.21
CA THR A 19 -9.91 -3.49 -0.49
C THR A 19 -9.90 -2.15 0.24
N SER A 20 -8.71 -1.60 0.49
CA SER A 20 -8.52 -0.28 1.13
C SER A 20 -8.66 0.88 0.14
N GLN A 21 -8.91 0.63 -1.16
CA GLN A 21 -9.14 1.69 -2.15
C GLN A 21 -10.30 2.59 -1.71
N GLY A 22 -10.14 3.90 -1.93
CA GLY A 22 -11.04 4.96 -1.48
C GLY A 22 -10.88 5.35 -0.01
N HIS A 23 -10.18 4.55 0.81
CA HIS A 23 -10.00 4.83 2.24
C HIS A 23 -8.72 5.62 2.50
N LEU A 24 -8.72 6.36 3.61
CA LEU A 24 -7.55 7.07 4.09
C LEU A 24 -6.52 6.07 4.63
N ILE A 25 -5.27 6.17 4.18
CA ILE A 25 -4.16 5.35 4.64
C ILE A 25 -2.97 6.23 5.02
N LEU A 26 -2.18 5.76 5.98
CA LEU A 26 -0.89 6.33 6.37
C LEU A 26 0.22 5.43 5.83
N VAL A 27 1.14 6.03 5.09
CA VAL A 27 2.27 5.34 4.45
C VAL A 27 3.56 5.93 4.99
N GLU A 28 4.38 5.09 5.62
CA GLU A 28 5.73 5.46 6.05
C GLU A 28 6.74 4.94 5.04
N LEU A 29 7.56 5.85 4.52
CA LEU A 29 8.68 5.52 3.64
C LEU A 29 9.91 5.14 4.46
N LYS A 30 10.84 4.41 3.83
CA LYS A 30 12.08 3.96 4.49
C LYS A 30 12.99 5.09 4.97
N ASN A 31 12.83 6.29 4.40
CA ASN A 31 13.54 7.50 4.83
C ASN A 31 12.91 8.16 6.07
N GLY A 32 11.78 7.64 6.57
CA GLY A 32 11.05 8.17 7.72
C GLY A 32 10.00 9.24 7.38
N GLU A 33 9.82 9.60 6.11
CA GLU A 33 8.73 10.47 5.68
C GLU A 33 7.39 9.72 5.79
N THR A 34 6.35 10.43 6.20
CA THR A 34 5.00 9.86 6.30
C THR A 34 4.02 10.60 5.39
N TYR A 35 3.21 9.85 4.66
CA TYR A 35 2.21 10.34 3.73
C TYR A 35 0.84 9.86 4.17
N ASN A 36 -0.05 10.81 4.47
CA ASN A 36 -1.45 10.54 4.81
C ASN A 36 -2.31 10.92 3.61
N GLY A 37 -3.07 9.98 3.05
CA GLY A 37 -3.93 10.28 1.90
C GLY A 37 -4.90 9.16 1.57
N HIS A 38 -5.83 9.41 0.65
CA HIS A 38 -6.76 8.39 0.19
C HIS A 38 -6.11 7.49 -0.87
N LEU A 39 -6.19 6.17 -0.68
CA LEU A 39 -5.68 5.21 -1.65
C LEU A 39 -6.53 5.22 -2.92
N VAL A 40 -5.94 5.59 -4.05
CA VAL A 40 -6.60 5.60 -5.36
C VAL A 40 -6.42 4.27 -6.06
N ASN A 41 -5.19 3.77 -6.12
CA ASN A 41 -4.87 2.53 -6.81
C ASN A 41 -3.61 1.87 -6.23
N CYS A 42 -3.48 0.57 -6.43
CA CYS A 42 -2.29 -0.22 -6.11
C CYS A 42 -2.05 -1.26 -7.21
N ASP A 43 -0.83 -1.32 -7.74
CA ASP A 43 -0.43 -2.34 -8.71
C ASP A 43 0.10 -3.63 -8.03
N THR A 44 0.43 -4.64 -8.83
CA THR A 44 0.94 -5.94 -8.35
C THR A 44 2.35 -5.85 -7.73
N TRP A 45 3.07 -4.75 -7.93
CA TRP A 45 4.36 -4.47 -7.32
C TRP A 45 4.24 -3.66 -6.02
N MET A 46 3.01 -3.38 -5.57
CA MET A 46 2.70 -2.54 -4.42
C MET A 46 3.08 -1.06 -4.60
N ASN A 47 3.18 -0.58 -5.86
CA ASN A 47 3.20 0.87 -6.09
C ASN A 47 1.79 1.40 -5.82
N ILE A 48 1.71 2.44 -5.00
CA ILE A 48 0.44 3.04 -4.58
C ILE A 48 0.31 4.47 -5.10
N HIS A 49 -0.90 4.81 -5.53
CA HIS A 49 -1.29 6.17 -5.86
C HIS A 49 -2.20 6.71 -4.77
N LEU A 50 -1.84 7.87 -4.23
CA LEU A 50 -2.61 8.56 -3.21
C LEU A 50 -3.19 9.86 -3.77
N ARG A 51 -4.36 10.27 -3.25
CA ARG A 51 -4.92 11.62 -3.47
C ARG A 51 -5.07 12.36 -2.15
N GLU A 52 -5.16 13.69 -2.22
CA GLU A 52 -5.39 14.57 -1.07
C GLU A 52 -4.33 14.37 0.02
N VAL A 53 -3.07 14.26 -0.40
CA VAL A 53 -1.97 13.77 0.43
C VAL A 53 -1.39 14.88 1.31
N ILE A 54 -1.22 14.59 2.60
CA ILE A 54 -0.48 15.40 3.55
C ILE A 54 0.83 14.68 3.84
N CYS A 55 1.96 15.35 3.57
CA CYS A 55 3.28 14.85 3.91
C CYS A 55 3.72 15.44 5.26
N THR A 56 4.20 14.57 6.14
CA THR A 56 4.94 14.95 7.35
C THR A 56 6.35 14.39 7.23
N SER A 57 7.30 15.27 6.93
CA SER A 57 8.73 14.98 7.01
C SER A 57 9.25 15.34 8.40
N LYS A 58 10.18 14.53 8.93
CA LYS A 58 11.05 14.96 10.03
C LYS A 58 12.12 15.93 9.54
#